data_AF-A0A8K0PL05-F1
#
_entry.id   AF-A0A8K0PL05-F1
#
_cell.length_a   1.000
_cell.length_b   1.000
_cell.length_c   1.000
_cell.angle_alpha   90.00
_cell.angle_beta   90.00
_cell.angle_gamma   90.00
#
_symmetry.space_group_name_H-M   'P 1'
#
loop_
_entity.id
_entity.type
_entity.pdbx_description
1 polymer ?
#
loop_
_entity_poly.entity_id
_entity_poly.type
_entity_poly.pdbx_seq_one_letter_code
_entity_poly.pdbx_strand_id
1 'polypeptide(L)'
;MGNCLSRGKADVVAEDDRDDGQELSPCEPESGIPPRFSACSILYSAGIPASIWFEDALAYHDVPTLVFELFLLVPDVDAAARVLMSAGYQRGELSLALSPIRQFDNLYTPVRTESQHPTTDAESTSQSPEIDETRVILLPAKEWFHDLPATPEDMADWFPTLPQLLTALIAKWLSLEEGDRDLRLRIAVFLGYIYEYLDSVKVRGFEQQLPQQFWAFHSDQVQGINAADLGTFRCQEHYLRHIDEHHPVVV
;
A
#
# COMPACT_ATOMS: atom_id res chain seq x y z
N MET A 1 -29.86 -27.78 68.03
CA MET A 1 -30.51 -29.05 67.65
C MET A 1 -29.79 -29.50 66.38
N GLY A 2 -28.73 -30.31 66.46
CA GLY A 2 -28.77 -31.77 66.66
C GLY A 2 -28.65 -32.43 65.26
N ASN A 3 -27.43 -32.78 64.83
CA ASN A 3 -26.87 -34.16 64.78
C ASN A 3 -27.50 -35.03 63.65
N CYS A 4 -26.83 -35.91 62.90
CA CYS A 4 -25.43 -36.33 62.75
C CYS A 4 -25.40 -37.50 61.72
N LEU A 5 -24.19 -37.79 61.16
CA LEU A 5 -23.67 -39.10 60.66
C LEU A 5 -23.84 -39.42 59.15
N SER A 6 -22.86 -39.95 58.41
CA SER A 6 -21.56 -40.57 58.77
C SER A 6 -20.64 -40.83 57.56
N ARG A 7 -19.33 -40.67 57.82
CA ARG A 7 -18.17 -41.52 57.45
C ARG A 7 -17.87 -41.92 55.99
N GLY A 8 -16.65 -41.56 55.58
CA GLY A 8 -15.74 -42.37 54.76
C GLY A 8 -14.32 -41.83 54.89
N LYS A 9 -13.43 -42.60 55.53
CA LYS A 9 -12.00 -42.31 55.79
C LYS A 9 -11.18 -43.06 54.73
N ALA A 10 -10.18 -42.43 54.12
CA ALA A 10 -9.03 -43.11 53.54
C ALA A 10 -7.83 -42.17 53.51
N ASP A 11 -6.67 -42.76 53.78
CA ASP A 11 -5.38 -42.16 54.12
C ASP A 11 -4.59 -41.61 52.91
N VAL A 12 -3.75 -40.62 53.21
CA VAL A 12 -2.34 -40.45 52.79
C VAL A 12 -1.97 -40.77 51.34
N VAL A 13 -1.54 -39.75 50.57
CA VAL A 13 -0.16 -39.59 50.03
C VAL A 13 0.03 -38.11 49.67
N ALA A 14 1.16 -37.54 50.09
CA ALA A 14 1.65 -36.24 49.67
C ALA A 14 2.44 -36.41 48.37
N GLU A 15 2.06 -35.70 47.31
CA GLU A 15 2.95 -35.42 46.18
C GLU A 15 2.89 -33.93 45.84
N ASP A 16 4.10 -33.36 45.90
CA ASP A 16 4.53 -32.02 45.57
C ASP A 16 4.68 -31.97 44.05
N ASP A 17 3.73 -31.34 43.35
CA ASP A 17 3.92 -30.97 41.95
C ASP A 17 3.73 -29.47 41.81
N ARG A 18 4.88 -28.81 41.68
CA ARG A 18 5.05 -27.42 41.28
C ARG A 18 4.46 -27.25 39.89
N ASP A 19 3.28 -26.67 39.84
CA ASP A 19 2.74 -26.06 38.63
C ASP A 19 3.47 -24.73 38.44
N ASP A 20 4.64 -24.80 37.79
CA ASP A 20 5.36 -23.64 37.27
C ASP A 20 4.47 -23.01 36.19
N GLY A 21 3.59 -22.12 36.63
CA GLY A 21 2.83 -21.21 35.78
C GLY A 21 3.79 -20.38 34.95
N GLN A 22 4.14 -20.90 33.79
CA GLN A 22 4.88 -20.21 32.76
C GLN A 22 3.92 -19.13 32.21
N GLU A 23 3.94 -17.96 32.85
CA GLU A 23 3.42 -16.72 32.28
C GLU A 23 4.04 -16.60 30.88
N LEU A 24 3.22 -16.89 29.87
CA LEU A 24 3.50 -16.52 28.50
C LEU A 24 3.60 -14.99 28.50
N SER A 25 4.84 -14.50 28.55
CA SER A 25 5.14 -13.10 28.30
C SER A 25 4.34 -12.66 27.07
N PRO A 26 3.56 -11.57 27.17
CA PRO A 26 2.96 -10.98 25.98
C PRO A 26 4.10 -10.71 25.01
N CYS A 27 4.07 -11.34 23.83
CA CYS A 27 4.90 -10.90 22.72
C CYS A 27 4.62 -9.42 22.53
N GLU A 28 5.57 -8.58 22.93
CA GLU A 28 5.51 -7.16 22.64
C GLU A 28 5.33 -7.01 21.12
N PRO A 29 4.40 -6.18 20.64
CA PRO A 29 4.32 -5.90 19.21
C PRO A 29 5.66 -5.29 18.82
N GLU A 30 6.39 -5.96 17.94
CA GLU A 30 7.58 -5.38 17.30
C GLU A 30 7.15 -4.04 16.70
N SER A 31 7.51 -2.95 17.36
CA SER A 31 7.15 -1.58 16.98
C SER A 31 7.98 -1.09 15.79
N GLY A 32 8.36 -2.02 14.91
CA GLY A 32 9.15 -1.78 13.71
C GLY A 32 8.24 -1.51 12.52
N ILE A 33 8.65 -0.55 11.70
CA ILE A 33 8.12 -0.42 10.35
C ILE A 33 8.39 -1.74 9.61
N PRO A 34 7.39 -2.36 8.97
CA PRO A 34 7.59 -3.58 8.20
C PRO A 34 8.76 -3.44 7.21
N PRO A 35 9.64 -4.46 7.07
CA PRO A 35 10.83 -4.40 6.20
C PRO A 35 10.53 -3.95 4.77
N ARG A 36 9.37 -4.33 4.22
CA ARG A 36 8.84 -3.88 2.94
C ARG A 36 8.86 -2.37 2.76
N PHE A 37 8.60 -1.60 3.81
CA PHE A 37 8.53 -0.13 3.78
C PHE A 37 9.84 0.55 4.20
N SER A 38 10.97 -0.18 4.21
CA SER A 38 12.28 0.37 4.55
C SER A 38 12.68 1.58 3.68
N ALA A 39 12.29 1.59 2.40
CA ALA A 39 12.50 2.72 1.51
C ALA A 39 11.81 4.00 2.00
N CYS A 40 10.62 3.90 2.61
CA CYS A 40 9.93 5.05 3.21
C CYS A 40 10.76 5.64 4.36
N SER A 41 11.30 4.79 5.24
CA SER A 41 12.17 5.23 6.35
C SER A 41 13.45 5.91 5.87
N ILE A 42 14.04 5.39 4.78
CA ILE A 42 15.24 5.97 4.17
C ILE A 42 14.94 7.37 3.61
N LEU A 43 13.84 7.52 2.86
CA LEU A 43 13.43 8.80 2.29
C LEU A 43 13.04 9.80 3.38
N TYR A 44 12.28 9.37 4.39
CA TYR A 44 11.90 10.17 5.55
C TYR A 44 13.15 10.74 6.25
N SER A 45 14.14 9.88 6.53
CA SER A 45 15.40 10.28 7.19
C SER A 45 16.22 11.27 6.36
N ALA A 46 16.03 11.28 5.04
CA ALA A 46 16.64 12.24 4.12
C ALA A 46 15.81 13.51 3.91
N GLY A 47 14.69 13.68 4.62
CA GLY A 47 13.81 14.85 4.49
C GLY A 47 12.91 14.81 3.25
N ILE A 48 12.70 13.65 2.63
CA ILE A 48 11.88 13.49 1.42
C ILE A 48 10.53 12.87 1.81
N PRO A 49 9.41 13.60 1.72
CA PRO A 49 8.09 13.02 1.96
C PRO A 49 7.76 12.02 0.86
N ALA A 50 7.15 10.89 1.23
CA ALA A 50 6.79 9.83 0.31
C ALA A 50 5.46 9.18 0.71
N SER A 51 4.57 8.98 -0.25
CA SER A 51 3.31 8.26 -0.01
C SER A 51 3.32 6.89 -0.70
N ILE A 52 2.90 5.85 0.03
CA ILE A 52 2.75 4.49 -0.49
C ILE A 52 1.55 4.43 -1.43
N TRP A 53 1.71 3.79 -2.58
CA TRP A 53 0.75 3.83 -3.68
C TRP A 53 0.34 2.45 -4.20
N PHE A 54 -0.70 2.43 -5.04
CA PHE A 54 -1.27 1.24 -5.70
C PHE A 54 -1.56 0.05 -4.79
N GLU A 55 -1.04 -1.15 -5.07
CA GLU A 55 -1.46 -2.38 -4.41
C GLU A 55 -1.28 -2.33 -2.89
N ASP A 56 -0.18 -1.74 -2.40
CA ASP A 56 0.03 -1.55 -0.97
C ASP A 56 -0.99 -0.58 -0.37
N ALA A 57 -1.33 0.50 -1.08
CA ALA A 57 -2.37 1.43 -0.64
C ALA A 57 -3.77 0.80 -0.68
N LEU A 58 -4.07 -0.02 -1.68
CA LEU A 58 -5.32 -0.78 -1.78
C LEU A 58 -5.42 -1.79 -0.62
N ALA A 59 -4.36 -2.53 -0.35
CA ALA A 59 -4.30 -3.49 0.76
C ALA A 59 -4.47 -2.81 2.12
N TYR A 60 -3.90 -1.62 2.32
CA TYR A 60 -4.11 -0.80 3.52
C TYR A 60 -5.58 -0.42 3.73
N HIS A 61 -6.34 -0.22 2.64
CA HIS A 61 -7.79 0.04 2.68
C HIS A 61 -8.63 -1.25 2.63
N ASP A 62 -8.10 -2.39 3.04
CA ASP A 62 -8.78 -3.70 3.11
C ASP A 62 -9.19 -4.31 1.76
N VAL A 63 -8.61 -3.87 0.63
CA VAL A 63 -8.80 -4.54 -0.65
C VAL A 63 -7.98 -5.84 -0.68
N PRO A 64 -8.59 -7.01 -0.97
CA PRO A 64 -7.87 -8.27 -1.08
C PRO A 64 -7.07 -8.32 -2.39
N THR A 65 -5.87 -7.74 -2.36
CA THR A 65 -4.94 -7.73 -3.50
C THR A 65 -3.60 -8.36 -3.13
N LEU A 66 -2.89 -8.86 -4.13
CA LEU A 66 -1.48 -9.22 -4.00
C LEU A 66 -0.63 -7.96 -4.19
N VAL A 67 0.45 -7.87 -3.42
CA VAL A 67 1.44 -6.78 -3.52
C VAL A 67 2.70 -7.31 -4.20
N PHE A 68 3.24 -6.53 -5.13
CA PHE A 68 4.44 -6.89 -5.91
C PHE A 68 5.54 -5.87 -5.62
N GLU A 69 5.84 -4.98 -6.57
CA GLU A 69 6.67 -3.81 -6.36
C GLU A 69 6.01 -2.81 -5.39
N LEU A 70 6.82 -2.13 -4.58
CA LEU A 70 6.39 -1.01 -3.75
C LEU A 70 6.40 0.27 -4.60
N PHE A 71 5.24 0.90 -4.77
CA PHE A 71 5.14 2.17 -5.49
C PHE A 71 5.13 3.32 -4.50
N LEU A 72 6.01 4.30 -4.71
CA LEU A 72 6.12 5.49 -3.87
C LEU A 72 5.90 6.74 -4.70
N LEU A 73 4.92 7.56 -4.30
CA LEU A 73 4.81 8.93 -4.78
C LEU A 73 5.82 9.80 -4.04
N VAL A 74 6.64 10.54 -4.78
CA VAL A 74 7.68 11.46 -4.25
C VAL A 74 7.60 12.82 -4.96
N PRO A 75 8.06 13.92 -4.32
CA PRO A 75 8.03 15.24 -4.93
C PRO A 75 9.02 15.38 -6.10
N ASP A 76 10.20 14.77 -5.97
CA ASP A 76 11.27 14.76 -6.98
C ASP A 76 11.86 13.35 -7.08
N VAL A 77 11.62 12.71 -8.22
CA VAL A 77 12.07 11.33 -8.49
C VAL A 77 13.59 11.22 -8.52
N ASP A 78 14.28 12.19 -9.09
CA ASP A 78 15.74 12.16 -9.21
C ASP A 78 16.41 12.35 -7.84
N ALA A 79 15.85 13.22 -7.00
CA ALA A 79 16.32 13.39 -5.62
C ALA A 79 16.11 12.13 -4.78
N ALA A 80 14.91 11.55 -4.81
CA ALA A 80 14.59 10.31 -4.10
C ALA A 80 15.45 9.14 -4.60
N ALA A 81 15.66 9.02 -5.91
CA ALA A 81 16.52 8.02 -6.52
C ALA A 81 17.96 8.10 -6.00
N ARG A 82 18.56 9.30 -5.95
CA ARG A 82 19.92 9.49 -5.42
C ARG A 82 20.02 9.04 -3.96
N VAL A 83 19.00 9.32 -3.15
CA VAL A 83 18.94 8.88 -1.74
C VAL A 83 18.89 7.36 -1.66
N LEU A 84 17.97 6.70 -2.38
CA LEU A 84 17.88 5.24 -2.38
C LEU A 84 19.18 4.59 -2.86
N MET A 85 19.78 5.11 -3.93
CA MET A 85 21.05 4.58 -4.43
C MET A 85 22.19 4.74 -3.43
N SER A 86 22.24 5.86 -2.71
CA SER A 86 23.22 6.07 -1.63
C SER A 86 22.98 5.12 -0.45
N ALA A 87 21.76 4.64 -0.26
CA ALA A 87 21.38 3.64 0.73
C ALA A 87 21.57 2.19 0.25
N GLY A 88 22.20 1.98 -0.91
CA GLY A 88 22.51 0.63 -1.42
C GLY A 88 21.45 0.06 -2.36
N TYR A 89 20.51 0.85 -2.86
CA TYR A 89 19.67 0.43 -3.99
C TYR A 89 20.40 0.61 -5.32
N GLN A 90 20.03 -0.16 -6.32
CA GLN A 90 20.51 -0.02 -7.70
C GLN A 90 19.35 0.05 -8.67
N ARG A 91 19.57 0.64 -9.85
CA ARG A 91 18.55 0.67 -10.91
C ARG A 91 18.19 -0.78 -11.29
N GLY A 92 16.90 -1.10 -11.27
CA GLY A 92 16.37 -2.41 -11.63
C GLY A 92 15.87 -2.46 -13.07
N GLU A 93 15.55 -3.68 -13.53
CA GLU A 93 14.89 -3.93 -14.82
C GLU A 93 13.44 -4.33 -14.62
N LEU A 94 12.50 -3.65 -15.29
CA LEU A 94 11.08 -3.98 -15.17
C LEU A 94 10.78 -5.41 -15.64
N SER A 95 9.81 -6.05 -14.97
CA SER A 95 9.28 -7.32 -15.44
C SER A 95 8.55 -7.13 -16.78
N LEU A 96 8.35 -8.21 -17.55
CA LEU A 96 7.60 -8.17 -18.81
C LEU A 96 6.17 -7.64 -18.64
N ALA A 97 5.58 -7.76 -17.45
CA ALA A 97 4.25 -7.26 -17.16
C ALA A 97 4.22 -5.73 -16.98
N LEU A 98 5.33 -5.11 -16.58
CA LEU A 98 5.41 -3.67 -16.30
C LEU A 98 6.17 -2.91 -17.38
N SER A 99 7.02 -3.56 -18.17
CA SER A 99 7.83 -2.91 -19.21
C SER A 99 7.05 -2.12 -20.28
N PRO A 100 5.75 -2.40 -20.58
CA PRO A 100 4.97 -1.53 -21.46
C PRO A 100 4.56 -0.19 -20.83
N ILE A 101 4.64 -0.03 -19.50
CA ILE A 101 4.19 1.16 -18.78
C ILE A 101 5.38 2.09 -18.52
N ARG A 102 5.62 3.02 -19.45
CA ARG A 102 6.76 3.98 -19.39
C ARG A 102 6.85 4.77 -18.08
N GLN A 103 5.72 5.01 -17.43
CA GLN A 103 5.65 5.75 -16.16
C GLN A 103 6.34 4.98 -15.01
N PHE A 104 6.62 3.69 -15.17
CA PHE A 104 7.19 2.82 -14.15
C PHE A 104 8.70 2.59 -14.32
N ASP A 105 9.35 3.26 -15.26
CA ASP A 105 10.76 3.05 -15.57
C ASP A 105 11.69 3.26 -14.35
N ASN A 106 11.24 4.00 -13.33
CA ASN A 106 11.99 4.36 -12.13
C ASN A 106 12.03 3.29 -11.04
N LEU A 107 12.44 2.09 -11.46
CA LEU A 107 12.57 0.92 -10.61
C LEU A 107 13.95 0.85 -9.94
N TYR A 108 13.96 0.57 -8.65
CA TYR A 108 15.14 0.40 -7.81
C TYR A 108 15.04 -0.88 -6.99
N THR A 109 16.11 -1.65 -6.94
CA THR A 109 16.20 -2.91 -6.20
C THR A 109 17.28 -2.78 -5.14
N PRO A 110 17.07 -3.23 -3.89
CA PRO A 110 18.15 -3.29 -2.91
C PRO A 110 19.27 -4.21 -3.41
N VAL A 111 20.53 -3.80 -3.26
CA VAL A 111 21.67 -4.67 -3.59
C VAL A 111 21.69 -5.80 -2.56
N ARG A 112 21.59 -7.04 -3.04
CA ARG A 112 21.90 -8.20 -2.20
C ARG A 112 23.35 -8.08 -1.78
N THR A 113 23.58 -7.79 -0.49
CA THR A 113 24.88 -8.09 0.08
C THR A 113 24.92 -9.60 0.13
N GLU A 114 25.61 -10.22 -0.82
CA GLU A 114 26.02 -11.62 -0.68
C GLU A 114 26.87 -11.66 0.59
N SER A 115 26.22 -11.88 1.72
CA SER A 115 26.89 -12.28 2.94
C SER A 115 27.68 -13.51 2.55
N GLN A 116 28.99 -13.31 2.55
CA GLN A 116 30.06 -14.28 2.40
C GLN A 116 29.56 -15.68 2.69
N HIS A 117 29.74 -16.59 1.72
CA HIS A 117 29.63 -18.03 1.90
C HIS A 117 29.90 -18.41 3.36
N PRO A 118 29.00 -19.13 4.06
CA PRO A 118 29.41 -19.80 5.26
C PRO A 118 30.46 -20.81 4.82
N THR A 119 31.72 -20.48 5.04
CA THR A 119 32.72 -21.51 5.27
C THR A 119 32.12 -22.42 6.32
N THR A 120 31.92 -23.66 5.91
CA THR A 120 31.68 -24.84 6.74
C THR A 120 32.05 -24.61 8.20
N ASP A 121 31.10 -24.93 9.07
CA ASP A 121 31.23 -25.14 10.52
C ASP A 121 30.99 -23.90 11.40
N ALA A 122 29.71 -23.67 11.74
CA ALA A 122 29.23 -23.55 13.12
C ALA A 122 27.80 -22.98 13.15
N GLU A 123 26.93 -23.66 13.91
CA GLU A 123 25.63 -23.15 14.32
C GLU A 123 25.80 -21.79 15.01
N SER A 124 25.38 -20.73 14.34
CA SER A 124 25.17 -19.43 14.95
C SER A 124 24.01 -18.76 14.24
N THR A 125 22.84 -18.91 14.86
CA THR A 125 21.64 -18.11 14.65
C THR A 125 21.96 -16.65 14.90
N SER A 126 22.49 -15.97 13.89
CA SER A 126 22.53 -14.52 13.82
C SER A 126 21.53 -14.11 12.75
N GLN A 127 20.34 -13.72 13.17
CA GLN A 127 19.35 -13.05 12.34
C GLN A 127 19.93 -11.69 11.95
N SER A 128 20.74 -11.68 10.89
CA SER A 128 21.00 -10.45 10.15
C SER A 128 19.65 -9.98 9.61
N PRO A 129 19.28 -8.69 9.72
CA PRO A 129 18.02 -8.23 9.16
C PRO A 129 18.07 -8.51 7.66
N GLU A 130 17.26 -9.47 7.21
CA GLU A 130 17.01 -9.68 5.80
C GLU A 130 16.59 -8.31 5.25
N ILE A 131 17.45 -7.69 4.45
CA ILE A 131 17.03 -6.57 3.62
C ILE A 131 16.01 -7.19 2.68
N ASP A 132 14.74 -7.03 3.04
CA ASP A 132 13.60 -7.47 2.28
C ASP A 132 13.78 -6.99 0.84
N GLU A 133 13.65 -7.91 -0.12
CA GLU A 133 13.98 -7.71 -1.53
C GLU A 133 12.96 -6.82 -2.25
N THR A 134 12.27 -5.98 -1.49
CA THR A 134 11.21 -5.12 -1.98
C THR A 134 11.78 -4.12 -2.98
N ARG A 135 11.38 -4.31 -4.22
CA ARG A 135 11.70 -3.43 -5.33
C ARG A 135 10.79 -2.22 -5.28
N VAL A 136 11.37 -1.05 -5.50
CA VAL A 136 10.70 0.24 -5.33
C VAL A 136 10.55 0.92 -6.69
N ILE A 137 9.34 1.35 -7.04
CA ILE A 137 9.09 2.21 -8.20
C ILE A 137 8.77 3.61 -7.69
N LEU A 138 9.61 4.58 -8.08
CA LEU A 138 9.41 5.99 -7.74
C LEU A 138 8.54 6.67 -8.79
N LEU A 139 7.51 7.37 -8.32
CA LEU A 139 6.53 8.07 -9.15
C LEU A 139 6.48 9.56 -8.76
N PRO A 140 6.43 10.49 -9.72
CA PRO A 140 6.34 11.92 -9.40
C PRO A 140 4.92 12.27 -8.93
N ALA A 141 4.74 12.60 -7.65
CA ALA A 141 3.42 12.79 -7.03
C ALA A 141 2.49 13.74 -7.80
N LYS A 142 3.07 14.81 -8.36
CA LYS A 142 2.35 15.79 -9.18
C LYS A 142 1.71 15.20 -10.44
N GLU A 143 2.36 14.25 -11.11
CA GLU A 143 1.78 13.59 -12.30
C GLU A 143 0.71 12.55 -11.92
N TRP A 144 0.58 12.25 -10.63
CA TRP A 144 -0.43 11.37 -10.06
C TRP A 144 -1.51 12.14 -9.32
N PHE A 145 -1.57 13.47 -9.45
CA PHE A 145 -2.60 14.33 -8.85
C PHE A 145 -2.72 14.14 -7.33
N HIS A 146 -1.60 13.89 -6.67
CA HIS A 146 -1.53 13.73 -5.22
C HIS A 146 -0.58 14.77 -4.62
N ASP A 147 -1.10 15.55 -3.69
CA ASP A 147 -0.33 16.57 -3.00
C ASP A 147 0.38 15.96 -1.79
N LEU A 148 1.71 15.98 -1.82
CA LEU A 148 2.54 15.66 -0.67
C LEU A 148 2.81 16.93 0.14
N PRO A 149 2.95 16.84 1.47
CA PRO A 149 3.38 17.97 2.27
C PRO A 149 4.81 18.39 1.92
N ALA A 150 5.22 19.56 2.41
CA ALA A 150 6.55 20.10 2.13
C ALA A 150 7.67 19.28 2.81
N THR A 151 7.40 18.74 4.01
CA THR A 151 8.36 17.91 4.75
C THR A 151 7.71 16.61 5.24
N PRO A 152 8.51 15.57 5.53
CA PRO A 152 7.98 14.31 6.05
C PRO A 152 7.30 14.44 7.42
N GLU A 153 7.73 15.38 8.26
CA GLU A 153 7.17 15.58 9.61
C GLU A 153 5.71 16.07 9.56
N ASP A 154 5.32 16.70 8.46
CA ASP A 154 3.95 17.17 8.22
C ASP A 154 3.05 16.05 7.66
N MET A 155 3.58 14.85 7.40
CA MET A 155 2.79 13.70 6.94
C MET A 155 1.95 13.13 8.08
N ALA A 156 0.65 13.03 7.86
CA ALA A 156 -0.24 12.35 8.81
C ALA A 156 -0.03 10.83 8.81
N ASP A 157 0.21 10.25 7.63
CA ASP A 157 0.48 8.83 7.40
C ASP A 157 1.25 8.70 6.08
N TRP A 158 1.89 7.56 5.83
CA TRP A 158 2.46 7.19 4.54
C TRP A 158 1.40 6.77 3.54
N PHE A 159 0.27 6.26 4.02
CA PHE A 159 -0.84 5.84 3.17
C PHE A 159 -1.80 7.01 2.88
N PRO A 160 -2.26 7.17 1.63
CA PRO A 160 -3.28 8.15 1.32
C PRO A 160 -4.61 7.74 1.98
N THR A 161 -5.44 8.71 2.34
CA THR A 161 -6.85 8.41 2.67
C THR A 161 -7.59 7.85 1.45
N LEU A 162 -8.65 7.07 1.68
CA LEU A 162 -9.42 6.49 0.58
C LEU A 162 -9.96 7.54 -0.43
N PRO A 163 -10.51 8.69 -0.01
CA PRO A 163 -10.90 9.75 -0.95
C PRO A 163 -9.72 10.32 -1.75
N GLN A 164 -8.54 10.49 -1.14
CA GLN A 164 -7.34 10.97 -1.84
C GLN A 164 -6.87 9.96 -2.89
N LEU A 165 -6.80 8.67 -2.51
CA LEU A 165 -6.42 7.59 -3.43
C LEU A 165 -7.38 7.52 -4.63
N LEU A 166 -8.69 7.48 -4.37
CA LEU A 166 -9.68 7.39 -5.43
C LEU A 166 -9.67 8.63 -6.34
N THR A 167 -9.58 9.82 -5.76
CA THR A 167 -9.50 11.08 -6.53
C THR A 167 -8.31 11.09 -7.47
N ALA A 168 -7.12 10.73 -6.96
CA ALA A 168 -5.89 10.68 -7.74
C ALA A 168 -5.95 9.61 -8.84
N LEU A 169 -6.51 8.43 -8.57
CA LEU A 169 -6.67 7.37 -9.57
C LEU A 169 -7.64 7.79 -10.69
N ILE A 170 -8.77 8.41 -10.35
CA ILE A 170 -9.73 8.94 -11.34
C ILE A 170 -9.06 10.04 -12.18
N ALA A 171 -8.41 11.01 -11.54
CA ALA A 171 -7.72 12.09 -12.23
C ALA A 171 -6.63 11.56 -13.17
N LYS A 172 -5.82 10.60 -12.70
CA LYS A 172 -4.80 9.96 -13.53
C LYS A 172 -5.40 9.20 -14.69
N TRP A 173 -6.43 8.40 -14.45
CA TRP A 173 -7.12 7.64 -15.50
C TRP A 173 -7.68 8.56 -16.59
N LEU A 174 -8.29 9.68 -16.21
CA LEU A 174 -8.82 10.69 -17.13
C LEU A 174 -7.72 11.42 -17.90
N SER A 175 -6.52 11.56 -17.34
CA SER A 175 -5.40 12.26 -17.98
C SER A 175 -4.59 11.38 -18.95
N LEU A 176 -4.89 10.08 -19.08
CA LEU A 176 -4.12 9.16 -19.92
C LEU A 176 -4.37 9.41 -21.41
N GLU A 177 -3.31 9.38 -22.22
CA GLU A 177 -3.42 9.47 -23.67
C GLU A 177 -3.89 8.14 -24.26
N GLU A 178 -4.44 8.11 -25.48
CA GLU A 178 -4.93 6.88 -26.12
C GLU A 178 -3.88 5.74 -26.09
N GLY A 179 -2.61 6.08 -26.32
CA GLY A 179 -1.47 5.16 -26.30
C GLY A 179 -1.12 4.58 -24.92
N ASP A 180 -1.61 5.13 -23.81
CA ASP A 180 -1.39 4.65 -22.43
C ASP A 180 -2.27 3.44 -22.08
N ARG A 181 -2.44 2.50 -23.02
CA ARG A 181 -3.38 1.38 -22.87
C ARG A 181 -3.11 0.52 -21.65
N ASP A 182 -1.85 0.11 -21.44
CA ASP A 182 -1.49 -0.80 -20.34
C ASP A 182 -1.68 -0.14 -18.97
N LEU A 183 -1.30 1.13 -18.85
CA LEU A 183 -1.54 1.89 -17.63
C LEU A 183 -3.03 2.13 -17.38
N ARG A 184 -3.81 2.43 -18.44
CA ARG A 184 -5.26 2.60 -18.35
C ARG A 184 -5.92 1.34 -17.81
N LEU A 185 -5.55 0.18 -18.36
CA LEU A 185 -6.09 -1.09 -17.91
C LEU A 185 -5.73 -1.37 -16.44
N ARG A 186 -4.50 -1.08 -16.03
CA ARG A 186 -4.06 -1.27 -14.64
C ARG A 186 -4.83 -0.37 -13.67
N ILE A 187 -4.99 0.92 -13.98
CA ILE A 187 -5.78 1.84 -13.15
C ILE A 187 -7.26 1.44 -13.14
N ALA A 188 -7.81 0.99 -14.28
CA ALA A 188 -9.17 0.47 -14.36
C ALA A 188 -9.40 -0.73 -13.43
N VAL A 189 -8.43 -1.64 -13.33
CA VAL A 189 -8.48 -2.76 -12.37
C VAL A 189 -8.50 -2.25 -10.93
N PHE A 190 -7.64 -1.28 -10.58
CA PHE A 190 -7.61 -0.70 -9.23
C PHE A 190 -8.92 0.03 -8.87
N LEU A 191 -9.48 0.79 -9.81
CA LEU A 191 -10.80 1.40 -9.65
C LEU A 191 -11.88 0.32 -9.47
N GLY A 192 -11.86 -0.73 -10.29
CA GLY A 192 -12.76 -1.88 -10.16
C GLY A 192 -12.66 -2.53 -8.78
N TYR A 193 -11.46 -2.75 -8.26
CA TYR A 193 -11.26 -3.30 -6.92
C TYR A 193 -11.82 -2.41 -5.82
N ILE A 194 -11.61 -1.09 -5.90
CA ILE A 194 -12.17 -0.15 -4.92
C ILE A 194 -13.70 -0.27 -4.89
N TYR A 195 -14.36 -0.22 -6.04
CA TYR A 195 -15.83 -0.28 -6.10
C TYR A 195 -16.40 -1.68 -5.81
N GLU A 196 -15.68 -2.74 -6.13
CA GLU A 196 -16.11 -4.12 -5.83
C GLU A 196 -16.03 -4.38 -4.31
N TYR A 197 -14.86 -4.16 -3.71
CA TYR A 197 -14.55 -4.64 -2.37
C TYR A 197 -14.85 -3.65 -1.25
N LEU A 198 -14.86 -2.33 -1.51
CA LEU A 198 -14.98 -1.34 -0.45
C LEU A 198 -16.41 -0.80 -0.35
N ASP A 199 -17.16 -1.27 0.65
CA ASP A 199 -18.49 -0.73 0.92
C ASP A 199 -18.47 0.72 1.41
N SER A 200 -17.33 1.17 1.97
CA SER A 200 -17.11 2.54 2.41
C SER A 200 -17.31 3.58 1.29
N VAL A 201 -16.94 3.25 0.05
CA VAL A 201 -17.16 4.16 -1.10
C VAL A 201 -18.62 4.19 -1.56
N LYS A 202 -19.46 3.25 -1.12
CA LYS A 202 -20.89 3.18 -1.47
C LYS A 202 -21.78 3.86 -0.42
N VAL A 203 -21.19 4.29 0.70
CA VAL A 203 -21.92 4.98 1.77
C VAL A 203 -22.38 6.35 1.28
N ARG A 204 -23.64 6.69 1.58
CA ARG A 204 -24.23 7.98 1.24
C ARG A 204 -23.38 9.14 1.79
N GLY A 205 -23.03 10.09 0.94
CA GLY A 205 -22.24 11.27 1.29
C GLY A 205 -20.74 11.06 1.08
N PHE A 206 -20.28 9.86 0.73
CA PHE A 206 -18.88 9.64 0.34
C PHE A 206 -18.49 10.53 -0.85
N GLU A 207 -19.40 10.71 -1.82
CA GLU A 207 -19.20 11.57 -2.99
C GLU A 207 -18.79 13.00 -2.63
N GLN A 208 -19.22 13.51 -1.47
CA GLN A 208 -18.90 14.87 -0.99
C GLN A 208 -17.42 15.03 -0.60
N GLN A 209 -16.69 13.93 -0.44
CA GLN A 209 -15.24 13.92 -0.20
C GLN A 209 -14.45 13.91 -1.52
N LEU A 210 -15.12 13.78 -2.67
CA LEU A 210 -14.52 13.81 -3.99
C LEU A 210 -14.74 15.18 -4.65
N PRO A 211 -13.84 15.62 -5.56
CA PRO A 211 -14.11 16.76 -6.43
C PRO A 211 -15.43 16.59 -7.21
N GLN A 212 -16.20 17.67 -7.31
CA GLN A 212 -17.54 17.65 -7.91
C GLN A 212 -17.56 17.09 -9.33
N GLN A 213 -16.53 17.38 -10.12
CA GLN A 213 -16.38 16.87 -11.49
C GLN A 213 -16.29 15.34 -11.59
N PHE A 214 -16.00 14.64 -10.49
CA PHE A 214 -15.92 13.17 -10.44
C PHE A 214 -17.20 12.51 -9.91
N TRP A 215 -18.23 13.29 -9.53
CA TRP A 215 -19.46 12.73 -8.96
C TRP A 215 -20.24 11.86 -9.96
N ALA A 216 -20.29 12.26 -11.23
CA ALA A 216 -20.94 11.45 -12.27
C ALA A 216 -20.24 10.10 -12.45
N PHE A 217 -18.90 10.12 -12.57
CA PHE A 217 -18.08 8.91 -12.62
C PHE A 217 -18.35 8.01 -11.40
N HIS A 218 -18.29 8.58 -10.20
CA HIS A 218 -18.52 7.85 -8.96
C HIS A 218 -19.91 7.21 -8.90
N SER A 219 -20.96 7.98 -9.22
CA SER A 219 -22.35 7.50 -9.28
C SER A 219 -22.52 6.33 -10.24
N ASP A 220 -21.90 6.41 -11.43
CA ASP A 220 -21.96 5.35 -12.43
C ASP A 220 -21.24 4.08 -11.94
N GLN A 221 -20.06 4.22 -11.33
CA GLN A 221 -19.32 3.07 -10.80
C GLN A 221 -20.05 2.38 -9.65
N VAL A 222 -20.68 3.11 -8.74
CA VAL A 222 -21.53 2.53 -7.67
C VAL A 222 -22.70 1.73 -8.25
N GLN A 223 -23.22 2.14 -9.40
CA GLN A 223 -24.31 1.43 -10.11
C GLN A 223 -23.81 0.32 -11.05
N GLY A 224 -22.49 0.09 -11.15
CA GLY A 224 -21.90 -0.87 -12.07
C GLY A 224 -21.95 -0.44 -13.54
N ILE A 225 -22.23 0.84 -13.82
CA ILE A 225 -22.31 1.38 -15.17
C ILE A 225 -20.90 1.56 -15.72
N ASN A 226 -20.68 1.08 -16.95
CA ASN A 226 -19.38 1.12 -17.66
C ASN A 226 -18.20 0.43 -16.94
N ALA A 227 -18.44 -0.31 -15.86
CA ALA A 227 -17.37 -0.95 -15.06
C ALA A 227 -16.51 -1.90 -15.91
N ALA A 228 -17.14 -2.65 -16.83
CA ALA A 228 -16.44 -3.55 -17.75
C ALA A 228 -15.62 -2.81 -18.83
N ASP A 229 -15.94 -1.55 -19.10
CA ASP A 229 -15.35 -0.75 -20.18
C ASP A 229 -14.28 0.24 -19.70
N LEU A 230 -14.00 0.32 -18.39
CA LEU A 230 -13.00 1.24 -17.81
C LEU A 230 -11.60 1.08 -18.41
N GLY A 231 -11.24 -0.10 -18.91
CA GLY A 231 -9.97 -0.32 -19.59
C GLY A 231 -9.87 0.30 -21.00
N THR A 232 -10.96 0.88 -21.52
CA THR A 232 -11.05 1.37 -22.90
C THR A 232 -10.93 2.89 -22.98
N PHE A 233 -10.30 3.38 -24.05
CA PHE A 233 -10.22 4.82 -24.30
C PHE A 233 -11.60 5.44 -24.57
N ARG A 234 -12.51 4.70 -25.21
CA ARG A 234 -13.88 5.15 -25.47
C ARG A 234 -14.67 5.46 -24.18
N CYS A 235 -14.50 4.64 -23.14
CA CYS A 235 -15.09 4.89 -21.83
C CYS A 235 -14.49 6.16 -21.20
N GLN A 236 -13.18 6.34 -21.30
CA GLN A 236 -12.50 7.56 -20.85
C GLN A 236 -13.04 8.82 -21.55
N GLU A 237 -13.16 8.79 -22.88
CA GLU A 237 -13.72 9.90 -23.65
C GLU A 237 -15.17 10.24 -23.24
N HIS A 238 -15.97 9.23 -22.89
CA HIS A 238 -17.33 9.45 -22.41
C HIS A 238 -17.33 10.35 -21.18
N TYR A 239 -16.50 10.06 -20.17
CA TYR A 239 -16.44 10.89 -18.96
C TYR A 239 -15.75 12.24 -19.19
N LEU A 240 -14.73 12.32 -20.05
CA LEU A 240 -14.09 13.58 -20.40
C LEU A 240 -15.08 14.59 -20.99
N ARG A 241 -15.96 14.16 -21.89
CA ARG A 241 -17.01 15.03 -22.47
C ARG A 241 -17.98 15.58 -21.42
N HIS A 242 -18.34 14.78 -20.42
CA HIS A 242 -19.24 15.22 -19.35
C HIS A 242 -18.59 16.26 -18.43
N ILE A 243 -17.28 16.16 -18.21
CA ILE A 243 -16.52 17.13 -17.41
C ILE A 243 -16.43 18.47 -18.16
N ASP A 244 -16.10 18.44 -19.45
CA ASP A 244 -15.99 19.65 -20.28
C ASP A 244 -17.32 20.40 -20.43
N GLU A 245 -18.44 19.67 -20.51
CA GLU A 245 -19.77 20.25 -20.63
C GLU A 245 -20.26 20.97 -19.36
N HIS A 246 -19.68 20.67 -18.19
CA HIS A 246 -20.14 21.21 -16.89
C HIS A 246 -19.13 22.13 -16.22
N HIS A 247 -17.90 22.22 -16.74
CA HIS A 247 -16.90 23.21 -16.36
C HIS A 247 -16.25 23.83 -17.62
N PRO A 248 -16.95 24.73 -18.35
CA PRO A 248 -16.28 25.49 -19.39
C PRO A 248 -15.16 26.30 -18.73
N VAL A 249 -13.92 25.99 -19.11
CA VAL A 249 -12.76 26.82 -18.77
C VAL A 249 -13.06 28.22 -19.29
N VAL A 250 -13.36 29.14 -18.38
CA VAL A 250 -13.43 30.57 -18.71
C VAL A 250 -12.00 30.99 -18.98
N VAL A 251 -11.66 31.05 -20.26
CA VAL A 251 -10.38 31.57 -20.79
C VAL A 251 -10.24 33.05 -20.44
#